data_AF-A0A2V7I0C8-F1
#
_entry.id   AF-A0A2V7I0C8-F1
#
_cell.length_a   1.000
_cell.length_b   1.000
_cell.length_c   1.000
_cell.angle_alpha   90.00
_cell.angle_beta   90.00
_cell.angle_gamma   90.00
#
_symmetry.space_group_name_H-M   'P 1'
#
loop_
_entity.id
_entity.type
_entity.pdbx_description
1 polymer ?
#
loop_
_entity_poly.entity_id
_entity_poly.type
_entity_poly.pdbx_seq_one_letter_code
_entity_poly.pdbx_strand_id
1 'polypeptide(L)'
;MCVASSGAALVSAGLLLWAPTTEAECPAGKFPATGQTTCYDSSGTVIACAGTGQDGDIQAGAALRYKDNANGTVTDQNTKLAWEKKSDDGTIHDKDTAYTWANALGTFIPTLNNRCANDETVDCTATGNAGCAAVGGKCGFAGHRDWRLPNVKELQSIVDYETISPAVASAFNNNCAATCTVLTCSCTAASLYWSSTTLAFLPGDAWVVFFDFGIVGAGGKSDGLFVRAVRGGCVD
;
A
#
# COMPACT_ATOMS: atom_id res chain seq x y z
N MET A 1 4.15 -72.12 24.05
CA MET A 1 3.16 -71.16 24.60
C MET A 1 3.84 -69.81 24.76
N CYS A 2 3.24 -68.76 24.18
CA CYS A 2 3.42 -67.32 24.40
C CYS A 2 4.84 -66.70 24.29
N VAL A 3 5.17 -65.94 23.23
CA VAL A 3 4.86 -64.51 22.92
C VAL A 3 5.83 -63.57 23.66
N ALA A 4 6.84 -63.01 22.95
CA ALA A 4 6.95 -61.62 22.44
C ALA A 4 7.27 -60.59 23.54
N SER A 5 7.93 -59.44 23.34
CA SER A 5 8.53 -58.71 22.23
C SER A 5 9.30 -57.56 22.90
N SER A 6 10.45 -57.11 22.37
CA SER A 6 10.82 -55.68 22.41
C SER A 6 11.82 -55.39 21.29
N GLY A 7 11.33 -54.94 20.14
CA GLY A 7 12.16 -54.35 19.10
C GLY A 7 12.47 -52.90 19.46
N ALA A 8 13.75 -52.55 19.50
CA ALA A 8 14.20 -51.17 19.66
C ALA A 8 13.84 -50.38 18.39
N ALA A 9 12.94 -49.40 18.53
CA ALA A 9 12.69 -48.41 17.49
C ALA A 9 13.79 -47.35 17.54
N LEU A 10 14.52 -47.22 16.43
CA LEU A 10 15.41 -46.10 16.15
C LEU A 10 14.57 -44.82 16.04
N VAL A 11 14.72 -43.90 16.98
CA VAL A 11 14.16 -42.55 16.85
C VAL A 11 15.14 -41.73 16.02
N SER A 12 14.82 -41.58 14.73
CA SER A 12 15.51 -40.64 13.84
C SER A 12 15.28 -39.22 14.36
N ALA A 13 16.37 -38.55 14.75
CA ALA A 13 16.37 -37.13 15.01
C ALA A 13 16.10 -36.39 13.68
N GLY A 14 14.86 -35.96 13.47
CA GLY A 14 14.48 -35.09 12.36
C GLY A 14 15.14 -33.72 12.54
N LEU A 15 16.14 -33.44 11.72
CA LEU A 15 16.70 -32.10 11.57
C LEU A 15 15.60 -31.22 10.95
N LEU A 16 14.95 -30.40 11.77
CA LEU A 16 14.06 -29.34 11.29
C LEU A 16 14.90 -28.34 10.51
N LEU A 17 15.01 -28.56 9.20
CA LEU A 17 15.54 -27.59 8.26
C LEU A 17 14.56 -26.42 8.24
N TRP A 18 14.95 -25.32 8.88
CA TRP A 18 14.31 -24.02 8.72
C TRP A 18 14.50 -23.63 7.25
N ALA A 19 13.45 -23.76 6.45
CA ALA A 19 13.45 -23.17 5.12
C ALA A 19 13.41 -21.64 5.32
N PRO A 20 14.41 -20.88 4.84
CA PRO A 20 14.30 -19.44 4.80
C PRO A 20 13.05 -19.09 3.98
N THR A 21 12.21 -18.21 4.52
CA THR A 21 11.16 -17.57 3.73
C THR A 21 11.84 -16.92 2.54
N THR A 22 11.51 -17.37 1.33
CA THR A 22 12.00 -16.75 0.10
C THR A 22 11.54 -15.30 0.10
N GLU A 23 12.43 -14.38 0.45
CA GLU A 23 12.25 -12.96 0.22
C GLU A 23 12.07 -12.76 -1.30
N ALA A 24 11.08 -11.96 -1.67
CA ALA A 24 10.79 -11.73 -3.07
C ALA A 24 11.97 -10.99 -3.71
N GLU A 25 12.70 -11.66 -4.61
CA GLU A 25 13.77 -11.03 -5.39
C GLU A 25 13.21 -9.83 -6.17
N CYS A 26 13.90 -8.70 -6.04
CA CYS A 26 13.52 -7.48 -6.71
C CYS A 26 14.01 -7.51 -8.16
N PRO A 27 13.13 -7.30 -9.16
CA PRO A 27 13.62 -7.07 -10.51
C PRO A 27 14.56 -5.86 -10.47
N ALA A 28 15.72 -5.96 -11.11
CA ALA A 28 16.75 -4.91 -11.12
C ALA A 28 16.10 -3.52 -11.27
N GLY A 29 16.30 -2.68 -10.24
CA GLY A 29 15.47 -1.50 -9.99
C GLY A 29 15.47 -0.51 -11.15
N LYS A 30 14.33 -0.41 -11.84
CA LYS A 30 14.05 0.71 -12.74
C LYS A 30 13.22 1.74 -11.97
N PHE A 31 13.56 3.01 -12.15
CA PHE A 31 12.73 4.11 -11.67
C PHE A 31 11.30 3.96 -12.24
N PRO A 32 10.22 4.25 -11.49
CA PRO A 32 8.86 4.17 -12.03
C PRO A 32 8.70 5.13 -13.21
N ALA A 33 8.04 4.67 -14.26
CA ALA A 33 7.57 5.55 -15.32
C ALA A 33 6.50 6.50 -14.76
N THR A 34 6.26 7.60 -15.46
CA THR A 34 5.25 8.61 -15.09
C THR A 34 3.81 8.14 -15.32
N GLY A 35 3.63 7.11 -16.14
CA GLY A 35 2.33 6.69 -16.66
C GLY A 35 1.92 7.39 -17.96
N GLN A 36 2.63 8.45 -18.37
CA GLN A 36 2.30 9.18 -19.58
C GLN A 36 2.56 8.35 -20.84
N THR A 37 1.56 8.28 -21.72
CA THR A 37 1.62 7.58 -23.01
C THR A 37 1.20 8.45 -24.19
N THR A 38 0.61 9.63 -23.91
CA THR A 38 0.17 10.58 -24.92
C THR A 38 1.18 11.73 -25.09
N CYS A 39 1.36 12.21 -26.33
CA CYS A 39 2.20 13.36 -26.65
C CYS A 39 1.37 14.54 -27.15
N TYR A 40 1.82 15.76 -26.85
CA TYR A 40 1.08 16.98 -27.11
C TYR A 40 1.97 18.04 -27.78
N ASP A 41 1.39 18.90 -28.62
CA ASP A 41 2.06 20.12 -29.06
C ASP A 41 1.92 21.25 -28.01
N SER A 42 2.52 22.42 -28.28
CA SER A 42 2.46 23.57 -27.36
C SER A 42 1.06 24.18 -27.17
N SER A 43 0.11 23.81 -28.03
CA SER A 43 -1.30 24.21 -27.89
C SER A 43 -2.13 23.22 -27.05
N GLY A 44 -1.54 22.09 -26.66
CA GLY A 44 -2.22 21.02 -25.95
C GLY A 44 -2.96 20.04 -26.87
N THR A 45 -2.72 20.08 -28.19
CA THR A 45 -3.33 19.14 -29.13
C THR A 45 -2.56 17.82 -29.11
N VAL A 46 -3.28 16.69 -29.09
CA VAL A 46 -2.67 15.34 -29.18
C VAL A 46 -1.99 15.16 -30.54
N ILE A 47 -0.74 14.69 -30.50
CA ILE A 47 0.07 14.42 -31.69
C ILE A 47 0.63 12.99 -31.66
N ALA A 48 1.15 12.52 -32.80
CA ALA A 48 1.88 11.26 -32.85
C ALA A 48 3.18 11.37 -32.03
N CYS A 49 3.45 10.38 -31.18
CA CYS A 49 4.60 10.40 -30.28
C CYS A 49 5.95 10.18 -30.96
N ALA A 50 6.00 9.35 -32.00
CA ALA A 50 7.26 8.84 -32.56
C ALA A 50 8.24 9.97 -32.93
N GLY A 51 9.38 10.01 -32.24
CA GLY A 51 10.46 10.96 -32.50
C GLY A 51 10.26 12.35 -31.91
N THR A 52 9.24 12.54 -31.05
CA THR A 52 9.02 13.81 -30.35
C THR A 52 9.98 13.98 -29.17
N GLY A 53 10.51 12.88 -28.62
CA GLY A 53 11.32 12.91 -27.39
C GLY A 53 10.53 13.30 -26.14
N GLN A 54 9.19 13.36 -26.22
CA GLN A 54 8.31 13.55 -25.08
C GLN A 54 8.21 12.26 -24.26
N ASP A 55 7.69 12.36 -23.05
CA ASP A 55 7.58 11.20 -22.19
C ASP A 55 6.59 10.16 -22.72
N GLY A 56 5.53 10.57 -23.42
CA GLY A 56 4.64 9.63 -24.13
C GLY A 56 5.34 8.83 -25.25
N ASP A 57 6.46 9.34 -25.80
CA ASP A 57 7.30 8.66 -26.80
C ASP A 57 8.35 7.76 -26.12
N ILE A 58 9.06 8.30 -25.14
CA ILE A 58 10.19 7.63 -24.49
C ILE A 58 9.71 6.58 -23.48
N GLN A 59 8.66 6.90 -22.71
CA GLN A 59 8.07 6.10 -21.63
C GLN A 59 9.15 5.52 -20.70
N ALA A 60 10.09 6.37 -20.28
CA ALA A 60 11.27 5.94 -19.53
C ALA A 60 10.86 5.37 -18.16
N GLY A 61 11.57 4.34 -17.71
CA GLY A 61 11.35 3.69 -16.43
C GLY A 61 10.61 2.35 -16.52
N ALA A 62 10.18 1.82 -15.37
CA ALA A 62 9.29 0.68 -15.32
C ALA A 62 7.85 1.14 -15.46
N ALA A 63 7.12 0.57 -16.43
CA ALA A 63 5.69 0.77 -16.54
C ALA A 63 4.99 0.53 -15.19
N LEU A 64 4.01 1.37 -14.87
CA LEU A 64 3.21 1.26 -13.67
C LEU A 64 2.43 -0.07 -13.69
N ARG A 65 2.66 -0.94 -12.70
CA ARG A 65 2.13 -2.30 -12.68
C ARG A 65 1.63 -2.68 -11.31
N TYR A 66 0.31 -2.72 -11.18
CA TYR A 66 -0.39 -2.96 -9.93
C TYR A 66 -1.29 -4.18 -10.02
N LYS A 67 -1.35 -4.96 -8.94
CA LYS A 67 -2.22 -6.13 -8.82
C LYS A 67 -3.12 -5.98 -7.60
N ASP A 68 -4.43 -5.91 -7.81
CA ASP A 68 -5.40 -6.07 -6.73
C ASP A 68 -5.36 -7.53 -6.22
N ASN A 69 -5.22 -7.70 -4.90
CA ASN A 69 -5.17 -9.00 -4.25
C ASN A 69 -6.54 -9.49 -3.77
N ALA A 70 -7.62 -8.73 -4.02
CA ALA A 70 -8.99 -9.04 -3.61
C ALA A 70 -9.18 -9.25 -2.10
N ASN A 71 -8.27 -8.68 -1.30
CA ASN A 71 -8.27 -8.76 0.16
C ASN A 71 -8.14 -7.38 0.83
N GLY A 72 -8.47 -6.33 0.09
CA GLY A 72 -8.30 -4.94 0.53
C GLY A 72 -6.91 -4.36 0.25
N THR A 73 -6.04 -5.08 -0.47
CA THR A 73 -4.68 -4.60 -0.79
C THR A 73 -4.37 -4.62 -2.28
N VAL A 74 -3.45 -3.74 -2.69
CA VAL A 74 -2.87 -3.69 -4.05
C VAL A 74 -1.36 -3.88 -3.94
N THR A 75 -0.81 -4.86 -4.67
CA THR A 75 0.65 -5.04 -4.79
C THR A 75 1.19 -4.24 -5.95
N ASP A 76 2.21 -3.42 -5.68
CA ASP A 76 3.10 -2.85 -6.68
C ASP A 76 4.09 -3.93 -7.16
N GLN A 77 4.02 -4.29 -8.44
CA GLN A 77 4.86 -5.35 -9.01
C GLN A 77 6.32 -4.94 -9.20
N ASN A 78 6.61 -3.64 -9.21
CA ASN A 78 7.95 -3.09 -9.38
C ASN A 78 8.66 -3.00 -8.03
N THR A 79 8.01 -2.40 -7.03
CA THR A 79 8.62 -2.15 -5.70
C THR A 79 8.37 -3.25 -4.67
N LYS A 80 7.44 -4.17 -4.96
CA LYS A 80 6.92 -5.19 -4.03
C LYS A 80 6.23 -4.63 -2.79
N LEU A 81 5.92 -3.33 -2.79
CA LEU A 81 5.07 -2.73 -1.77
C LEU A 81 3.66 -3.30 -1.89
N ALA A 82 3.04 -3.56 -0.74
CA ALA A 82 1.61 -3.79 -0.65
C ALA A 82 0.95 -2.56 -0.06
N TRP A 83 -0.05 -2.05 -0.77
CA TRP A 83 -0.79 -0.85 -0.46
C TRP A 83 -2.18 -1.19 0.03
N GLU A 84 -2.65 -0.42 1.00
CA GLU A 84 -4.04 -0.44 1.43
C GLU A 84 -4.95 0.13 0.33
N LYS A 85 -6.10 -0.50 0.06
CA LYS A 85 -7.20 0.10 -0.71
C LYS A 85 -8.03 0.99 0.22
N LYS A 86 -8.63 2.07 -0.30
CA LYS A 86 -9.57 2.90 0.48
C LYS A 86 -11.01 2.59 0.07
N SER A 87 -11.92 2.71 1.03
CA SER A 87 -13.37 2.54 0.89
C SER A 87 -14.10 3.89 0.85
N ASP A 88 -15.43 3.84 0.80
CA ASP A 88 -16.35 4.97 0.97
C ASP A 88 -17.53 4.50 1.83
N ASP A 89 -17.23 4.04 3.05
CA ASP A 89 -18.14 3.29 3.93
C ASP A 89 -18.12 3.71 5.41
N GLY A 90 -17.38 4.77 5.75
CA GLY A 90 -17.24 5.30 7.11
C GLY A 90 -16.34 4.48 8.05
N THR A 91 -15.66 3.46 7.54
CA THR A 91 -14.68 2.67 8.32
C THR A 91 -13.32 3.40 8.45
N ILE A 92 -12.33 2.78 9.08
CA ILE A 92 -10.96 3.34 9.13
C ILE A 92 -10.34 3.48 7.72
N HIS A 93 -10.84 2.69 6.77
CA HIS A 93 -10.39 2.66 5.39
C HIS A 93 -11.04 3.73 4.50
N ASP A 94 -11.96 4.52 5.06
CA ASP A 94 -12.75 5.48 4.32
C ASP A 94 -11.89 6.59 3.70
N LYS A 95 -12.18 6.92 2.44
CA LYS A 95 -11.45 7.93 1.65
C LYS A 95 -11.65 9.35 2.18
N ASP A 96 -12.73 9.64 2.88
CA ASP A 96 -13.12 10.97 3.36
C ASP A 96 -12.58 11.26 4.76
N THR A 97 -11.94 10.28 5.40
CA THR A 97 -11.36 10.46 6.73
C THR A 97 -9.97 11.11 6.66
N ALA A 98 -9.87 12.29 7.25
CA ALA A 98 -8.62 13.04 7.37
C ALA A 98 -8.02 12.91 8.79
N TYR A 99 -6.70 12.93 8.87
CA TYR A 99 -5.93 12.79 10.11
C TYR A 99 -4.88 13.90 10.20
N THR A 100 -4.61 14.37 11.41
CA THR A 100 -3.35 15.08 11.67
C THR A 100 -2.19 14.11 11.48
N TRP A 101 -0.98 14.61 11.25
CA TRP A 101 0.19 13.75 11.06
C TRP A 101 0.45 12.86 12.29
N ALA A 102 0.21 13.41 13.49
CA ALA A 102 0.29 12.65 14.74
C ALA A 102 -0.77 11.54 14.82
N ASN A 103 -2.02 11.82 14.42
CA ASN A 103 -3.09 10.82 14.44
C ASN A 103 -2.94 9.77 13.33
N ALA A 104 -2.32 10.12 12.20
CA ALA A 104 -1.96 9.16 11.16
C ALA A 104 -1.02 8.08 11.72
N LEU A 105 0.02 8.51 12.46
CA LEU A 105 1.00 7.60 13.06
C LEU A 105 0.53 6.95 14.36
N GLY A 106 -0.27 7.65 15.17
CA GLY A 106 -0.68 7.24 16.51
C GLY A 106 -2.05 6.57 16.61
N THR A 107 -2.88 6.68 15.57
CA THR A 107 -4.25 6.13 15.57
C THR A 107 -4.50 5.27 14.35
N PHE A 108 -4.33 5.83 13.14
CA PHE A 108 -4.62 5.12 11.90
C PHE A 108 -3.73 3.87 11.72
N ILE A 109 -2.40 4.05 11.71
CA ILE A 109 -1.45 2.92 11.55
C ILE A 109 -1.59 1.87 12.67
N PRO A 110 -1.68 2.22 13.96
CA PRO A 110 -1.90 1.24 15.02
C PRO A 110 -3.21 0.49 14.90
N THR A 111 -4.28 1.12 14.39
CA THR A 111 -5.56 0.45 14.15
C THR A 111 -5.40 -0.64 13.08
N LEU A 112 -4.79 -0.31 11.93
CA LEU A 112 -4.51 -1.30 10.89
C LEU A 112 -3.64 -2.45 11.40
N ASN A 113 -2.70 -2.21 12.32
CA ASN A 113 -1.80 -3.25 12.82
C ASN A 113 -2.36 -4.13 13.94
N ASN A 114 -3.43 -3.69 14.62
CA ASN A 114 -3.88 -4.30 15.86
C ASN A 114 -5.38 -4.59 15.93
N ARG A 115 -6.12 -4.45 14.83
CA ARG A 115 -7.50 -4.94 14.73
C ARG A 115 -7.62 -6.18 13.87
N CYS A 116 -8.63 -7.00 14.11
CA CYS A 116 -8.81 -8.24 13.34
C CYS A 116 -9.18 -7.96 11.88
N ALA A 117 -8.63 -8.76 10.96
CA ALA A 117 -8.70 -8.49 9.51
C ALA A 117 -10.14 -8.40 8.94
N ASN A 118 -11.09 -9.11 9.55
CA ASN A 118 -12.49 -9.15 9.10
C ASN A 118 -13.44 -8.43 10.07
N ASP A 119 -12.92 -7.87 11.16
CA ASP A 119 -13.70 -7.14 12.16
C ASP A 119 -12.78 -6.16 12.90
N GLU A 120 -12.80 -4.91 12.44
CA GLU A 120 -11.96 -3.84 12.98
C GLU A 120 -12.34 -3.42 14.40
N THR A 121 -13.50 -3.86 14.91
CA THR A 121 -13.91 -3.57 16.29
C THR A 121 -13.17 -4.44 17.31
N VAL A 122 -12.61 -5.57 16.87
CA VAL A 122 -11.91 -6.53 17.73
C VAL A 122 -10.42 -6.20 17.78
N ASP A 123 -9.95 -5.79 18.96
CA ASP A 123 -8.53 -5.58 19.26
C ASP A 123 -7.79 -6.92 19.45
N CYS A 124 -6.62 -7.04 18.84
CA CYS A 124 -5.77 -8.22 18.92
C CYS A 124 -4.35 -7.92 19.44
N THR A 125 -4.12 -6.74 20.03
CA THR A 125 -2.81 -6.28 20.51
C THR A 125 -2.12 -7.29 21.44
N ALA A 126 -2.83 -7.78 22.46
CA ALA A 126 -2.25 -8.66 23.49
C ALA A 126 -2.27 -10.15 23.10
N THR A 127 -3.22 -10.55 22.26
CA THR A 127 -3.52 -11.96 21.96
C THR A 127 -3.04 -12.40 20.58
N GLY A 128 -2.62 -11.46 19.74
CA GLY A 128 -2.36 -11.70 18.33
C GLY A 128 -3.55 -12.39 17.66
N ASN A 129 -3.25 -13.36 16.79
CA ASN A 129 -4.24 -14.12 16.03
C ASN A 129 -5.30 -14.84 16.92
N ALA A 130 -4.95 -15.20 18.15
CA ALA A 130 -5.89 -15.86 19.07
C ALA A 130 -7.08 -14.95 19.43
N GLY A 131 -6.85 -13.63 19.51
CA GLY A 131 -7.93 -12.66 19.74
C GLY A 131 -8.94 -12.58 18.59
N CYS A 132 -8.53 -13.02 17.40
CA CYS A 132 -9.34 -12.98 16.20
C CYS A 132 -10.01 -14.32 15.88
N ALA A 133 -9.97 -15.31 16.78
CA ALA A 133 -10.46 -16.66 16.50
C ALA A 133 -11.92 -16.69 16.01
N ALA A 134 -12.79 -15.81 16.54
CA ALA A 134 -14.19 -15.71 16.13
C ALA A 134 -14.39 -15.12 14.72
N VAL A 135 -13.37 -14.45 14.17
CA VAL A 135 -13.43 -13.67 12.91
C VAL A 135 -12.34 -14.08 11.92
N GLY A 136 -11.90 -15.35 11.97
CA GLY A 136 -10.97 -15.93 10.99
C GLY A 136 -9.50 -15.95 11.40
N GLY A 137 -9.18 -15.60 12.65
CA GLY A 137 -7.87 -15.89 13.27
C GLY A 137 -6.71 -15.06 12.73
N LYS A 138 -6.97 -13.86 12.19
CA LYS A 138 -5.93 -12.99 11.63
C LYS A 138 -5.97 -11.61 12.27
N CYS A 139 -4.88 -11.28 12.96
CA CYS A 139 -4.64 -9.96 13.53
C CYS A 139 -3.97 -9.04 12.50
N GLY A 140 -4.44 -7.81 12.43
CA GLY A 140 -4.02 -6.79 11.49
C GLY A 140 -4.77 -6.82 10.16
N PHE A 141 -4.85 -5.68 9.50
CA PHE A 141 -5.53 -5.50 8.23
C PHE A 141 -4.95 -6.43 7.16
N ALA A 142 -5.83 -7.12 6.43
CA ALA A 142 -5.49 -8.20 5.50
C ALA A 142 -4.61 -9.32 6.11
N GLY A 143 -4.56 -9.45 7.44
CA GLY A 143 -3.71 -10.38 8.18
C GLY A 143 -2.26 -9.93 8.34
N HIS A 144 -2.00 -8.62 8.28
CA HIS A 144 -0.67 -8.04 8.34
C HIS A 144 -0.58 -6.93 9.40
N ARG A 145 0.57 -6.84 10.08
CA ARG A 145 0.77 -6.00 11.27
C ARG A 145 1.97 -5.05 11.17
N ASP A 146 2.53 -4.95 9.98
CA ASP A 146 3.70 -4.16 9.58
C ASP A 146 3.30 -3.01 8.65
N TRP A 147 2.04 -2.55 8.73
CA TRP A 147 1.58 -1.35 8.05
C TRP A 147 2.27 -0.13 8.61
N ARG A 148 2.63 0.79 7.71
CA ARG A 148 3.25 2.07 8.02
C ARG A 148 2.73 3.15 7.09
N LEU A 149 2.96 4.40 7.49
CA LEU A 149 2.76 5.53 6.60
C LEU A 149 3.89 5.52 5.55
N PRO A 150 3.58 5.65 4.25
CA PRO A 150 4.57 5.64 3.18
C PRO A 150 5.53 6.82 3.31
N ASN A 151 6.76 6.67 2.83
CA ASN A 151 7.61 7.82 2.58
C ASN A 151 7.14 8.56 1.31
N VAL A 152 7.61 9.79 1.10
CA VAL A 152 7.11 10.63 -0.01
C VAL A 152 7.36 10.00 -1.39
N LYS A 153 8.48 9.29 -1.59
CA LYS A 153 8.81 8.64 -2.87
C LYS A 153 7.92 7.43 -3.15
N GLU A 154 7.50 6.72 -2.12
CA GLU A 154 6.52 5.63 -2.25
C GLU A 154 5.15 6.19 -2.66
N LEU A 155 4.70 7.31 -2.06
CA LEU A 155 3.45 7.94 -2.53
C LEU A 155 3.56 8.43 -3.98
N GLN A 156 4.71 8.96 -4.37
CA GLN A 156 4.93 9.34 -5.76
C GLN A 156 4.92 8.14 -6.71
N SER A 157 5.29 6.93 -6.26
CA SER A 157 5.34 5.78 -7.16
C SER A 157 3.97 5.37 -7.66
N ILE A 158 2.88 5.70 -6.95
CA ILE A 158 1.50 5.40 -7.33
C ILE A 158 0.82 6.49 -8.18
N VAL A 159 1.51 7.61 -8.43
CA VAL A 159 1.02 8.69 -9.30
C VAL A 159 1.02 8.24 -10.75
N ASP A 160 -0.05 8.57 -11.47
CA ASP A 160 -0.18 8.37 -12.91
C ASP A 160 -0.56 9.70 -13.57
N TYR A 161 0.38 10.29 -14.30
CA TYR A 161 0.22 11.62 -14.91
C TYR A 161 -0.63 11.62 -16.20
N GLU A 162 -1.12 10.45 -16.65
CA GLU A 162 -2.15 10.37 -17.70
C GLU A 162 -3.56 10.65 -17.13
N THR A 163 -3.69 10.65 -15.80
CA THR A 163 -4.95 10.86 -15.08
C THR A 163 -4.90 12.09 -14.20
N ILE A 164 -6.06 12.66 -13.88
CA ILE A 164 -6.19 13.84 -13.02
C ILE A 164 -7.45 13.72 -12.17
N SER A 165 -7.42 14.27 -10.95
CA SER A 165 -8.55 14.31 -10.03
C SER A 165 -9.28 12.96 -9.84
N PRO A 166 -8.58 11.91 -9.35
CA PRO A 166 -7.20 11.90 -8.88
C PRO A 166 -6.16 11.39 -9.90
N ALA A 167 -4.95 11.96 -9.87
CA ALA A 167 -3.76 11.56 -10.63
C ALA A 167 -3.08 10.33 -10.00
N VAL A 168 -3.74 9.17 -10.05
CA VAL A 168 -3.23 7.90 -9.52
C VAL A 168 -3.52 6.77 -10.49
N ALA A 169 -2.68 5.75 -10.48
CA ALA A 169 -2.93 4.57 -11.29
C ALA A 169 -4.30 3.96 -10.95
N SER A 170 -5.00 3.46 -11.96
CA SER A 170 -6.40 3.03 -11.86
C SER A 170 -6.66 2.01 -10.74
N ALA A 171 -5.69 1.17 -10.38
CA ALA A 171 -5.78 0.24 -9.26
C ALA A 171 -6.11 0.93 -7.91
N PHE A 172 -5.81 2.22 -7.77
CA PHE A 172 -6.06 3.03 -6.57
C PHE A 172 -7.35 3.87 -6.65
N ASN A 173 -7.98 3.97 -7.81
CA ASN A 173 -9.26 4.67 -8.00
C ASN A 173 -10.15 3.92 -9.01
N ASN A 174 -10.72 2.79 -8.58
CA ASN A 174 -11.54 1.91 -9.41
C ASN A 174 -12.83 1.53 -8.67
N ASN A 175 -13.97 1.69 -9.34
CA ASN A 175 -15.32 1.47 -8.80
C ASN A 175 -15.61 2.25 -7.51
N CYS A 176 -15.02 3.43 -7.35
CA CYS A 176 -15.28 4.27 -6.19
C CYS A 176 -16.72 4.79 -6.22
N ALA A 177 -17.52 4.35 -5.24
CA ALA A 177 -18.93 4.70 -5.11
C ALA A 177 -19.32 4.63 -3.64
N ALA A 178 -20.36 5.38 -3.26
CA ALA A 178 -20.87 5.39 -1.90
C ALA A 178 -21.15 3.96 -1.39
N THR A 179 -20.78 3.71 -0.15
CA THR A 179 -20.87 2.43 0.59
C THR A 179 -19.97 1.30 0.09
N CYS A 180 -19.05 1.58 -0.83
CA CYS A 180 -18.12 0.55 -1.30
C CYS A 180 -17.06 0.24 -0.23
N THR A 181 -16.67 -1.03 -0.12
CA THR A 181 -15.66 -1.50 0.85
C THR A 181 -14.33 -1.70 0.15
N VAL A 182 -13.24 -1.87 0.91
CA VAL A 182 -11.92 -2.21 0.37
C VAL A 182 -11.90 -3.50 -0.48
N LEU A 183 -12.90 -4.37 -0.31
CA LEU A 183 -13.05 -5.60 -1.10
C LEU A 183 -13.73 -5.35 -2.46
N THR A 184 -14.56 -4.30 -2.58
CA THR A 184 -15.38 -4.04 -3.77
C THR A 184 -14.91 -2.86 -4.60
N CYS A 185 -14.14 -1.93 -4.01
CA CYS A 185 -13.60 -0.76 -4.70
C CYS A 185 -12.19 -0.41 -4.20
N SER A 186 -11.53 0.49 -4.91
CA SER A 186 -10.50 1.35 -4.33
C SER A 186 -10.83 2.79 -4.64
N CYS A 187 -10.80 3.63 -3.63
CA CYS A 187 -11.04 5.06 -3.76
C CYS A 187 -9.76 5.87 -3.54
N THR A 188 -9.67 7.04 -4.15
CA THR A 188 -8.69 8.08 -3.82
C THR A 188 -9.38 9.43 -3.82
N ALA A 189 -9.27 10.18 -2.71
CA ALA A 189 -9.71 11.56 -2.67
C ALA A 189 -8.70 12.42 -3.46
N ALA A 190 -9.18 13.36 -4.28
CA ALA A 190 -8.31 14.30 -4.99
C ALA A 190 -7.80 15.40 -4.02
N SER A 191 -6.87 15.03 -3.14
CA SER A 191 -6.38 15.90 -2.06
C SER A 191 -4.96 15.55 -1.62
N LEU A 192 -4.49 16.17 -0.54
CA LEU A 192 -3.14 16.00 0.02
C LEU A 192 -3.08 14.74 0.88
N TYR A 193 -2.05 13.92 0.66
CA TYR A 193 -1.80 12.69 1.39
C TYR A 193 -0.52 12.77 2.20
N TRP A 194 -0.60 12.40 3.48
CA TRP A 194 0.55 12.39 4.37
C TRP A 194 1.59 11.34 3.97
N SER A 195 2.86 11.76 3.94
CA SER A 195 4.00 10.84 4.04
C SER A 195 4.58 10.84 5.47
N SER A 196 5.37 9.81 5.78
CA SER A 196 6.20 9.75 7.00
C SER A 196 7.45 10.64 6.92
N THR A 197 7.69 11.30 5.79
CA THR A 197 8.90 12.08 5.56
C THR A 197 8.73 13.49 6.11
N THR A 198 9.41 13.83 7.20
CA THR A 198 9.43 15.20 7.74
C THR A 198 10.16 16.15 6.78
N LEU A 199 9.67 17.39 6.65
CA LEU A 199 10.38 18.44 5.94
C LEU A 199 11.55 18.94 6.82
N ALA A 200 12.79 18.61 6.45
CA ALA A 200 13.96 18.89 7.28
C ALA A 200 14.18 20.40 7.53
N PHE A 201 13.86 21.25 6.56
CA PHE A 201 13.99 22.70 6.67
C PHE A 201 12.96 23.31 7.65
N LEU A 202 11.76 22.73 7.74
CA LEU A 202 10.68 23.19 8.60
C LEU A 202 10.01 21.97 9.28
N PRO A 203 10.55 21.47 10.40
CA PRO A 203 10.12 20.18 10.98
C PRO A 203 8.68 20.14 11.53
N GLY A 204 8.04 21.30 11.64
CA GLY A 204 6.59 21.43 11.88
C GLY A 204 5.74 20.88 10.73
N ASP A 205 6.35 20.67 9.57
CA ASP A 205 5.72 20.19 8.35
C ASP A 205 6.23 18.79 7.97
N ALA A 206 5.47 18.12 7.13
CA ALA A 206 5.85 16.88 6.47
C ALA A 206 5.59 16.97 4.97
N TRP A 207 6.36 16.21 4.19
CA TRP A 207 6.12 16.08 2.76
C TRP A 207 4.80 15.37 2.51
N VAL A 208 4.08 15.84 1.49
CA VAL A 208 2.78 15.33 1.05
C VAL A 208 2.79 15.13 -0.46
N VAL A 209 1.89 14.27 -0.96
CA VAL A 209 1.55 14.21 -2.38
C VAL A 209 0.12 14.70 -2.56
N PHE A 210 -0.06 15.67 -3.46
CA PHE A 210 -1.36 16.21 -3.83
C PHE A 210 -1.91 15.43 -5.02
N PHE A 211 -2.82 14.49 -4.78
CA PHE A 211 -3.34 13.61 -5.83
C PHE A 211 -4.33 14.27 -6.78
N ASP A 212 -4.64 15.56 -6.66
CA ASP A 212 -5.39 16.24 -7.73
C ASP A 212 -4.54 16.30 -9.02
N PHE A 213 -3.24 16.56 -8.87
CA PHE A 213 -2.28 16.70 -9.99
C PHE A 213 -1.02 15.81 -9.89
N GLY A 214 -0.83 15.08 -8.78
CA GLY A 214 0.36 14.26 -8.54
C GLY A 214 1.58 15.02 -7.99
N ILE A 215 1.40 16.22 -7.44
CA ILE A 215 2.49 17.13 -7.05
C ILE A 215 3.01 16.82 -5.63
N VAL A 216 4.33 16.86 -5.44
CA VAL A 216 4.93 16.83 -4.08
C VAL A 216 4.95 18.24 -3.49
N GLY A 217 4.47 18.36 -2.26
CA GLY A 217 4.49 19.60 -1.49
C GLY A 217 4.79 19.36 -0.01
N ALA A 218 4.52 20.36 0.82
CA ALA A 218 4.60 20.25 2.27
C ALA A 218 3.25 20.64 2.89
N GLY A 219 2.90 20.00 4.00
CA GLY A 219 1.73 20.34 4.81
C GLY A 219 2.10 20.44 6.28
N GLY A 220 1.40 21.28 7.04
CA GLY A 220 1.63 21.45 8.47
C GLY A 220 1.13 20.25 9.24
N LYS A 221 1.93 19.69 10.17
CA LYS A 221 1.58 18.43 10.86
C LYS A 221 0.27 18.50 11.69
N SER A 222 -0.21 19.70 11.97
CA SER A 222 -1.50 19.97 12.62
C SER A 222 -2.71 19.87 11.68
N ASP A 223 -2.50 19.87 10.37
CA ASP A 223 -3.57 19.86 9.37
C ASP A 223 -4.21 18.47 9.26
N GLY A 224 -5.52 18.42 9.06
CA GLY A 224 -6.23 17.18 8.75
C GLY A 224 -6.07 16.82 7.28
N LEU A 225 -5.21 15.87 6.94
CA LEU A 225 -4.99 15.39 5.57
C LEU A 225 -5.19 13.88 5.45
N PHE A 226 -5.26 13.39 4.21
CA PHE A 226 -5.60 12.00 3.91
C PHE A 226 -4.41 11.06 4.07
N VAL A 227 -4.71 9.77 4.18
CA VAL A 227 -3.70 8.72 4.43
C VAL A 227 -3.99 7.48 3.57
N ARG A 228 -2.93 6.78 3.21
CA ARG A 228 -2.97 5.42 2.66
C ARG A 228 -1.80 4.65 3.22
N ALA A 229 -2.04 3.50 3.83
CA ALA A 229 -0.98 2.70 4.41
C ALA A 229 -0.23 1.89 3.34
N VAL A 230 1.04 1.62 3.62
CA VAL A 230 1.89 0.73 2.84
C VAL A 230 2.62 -0.24 3.76
N ARG A 231 3.06 -1.37 3.22
CA ARG A 231 3.92 -2.34 3.91
C ARG A 231 4.84 -3.06 2.94
N GLY A 232 5.81 -3.77 3.50
CA GLY A 232 6.81 -4.51 2.75
C GLY A 232 7.67 -3.60 1.88
N GLY A 233 7.92 -4.05 0.66
CA GLY A 233 8.89 -3.47 -0.25
C GLY A 233 10.16 -4.30 -0.35
N CYS A 234 10.92 -4.06 -1.40
CA CYS A 234 12.28 -4.55 -1.55
C CYS A 234 13.16 -4.10 -0.39
N VAL A 235 13.84 -5.06 0.24
CA VAL A 235 15.00 -4.81 1.10
C VAL A 235 16.18 -5.50 0.41
N ASP A 236 17.24 -4.73 0.12
CA ASP A 236 18.49 -5.25 -0.43
C ASP A 236 19.23 -6.14 0.58
#